data_AF-X1QJ82-F1
#
_entry.id   AF-X1QJ82-F1
#
_cell.length_a   1.000
_cell.length_b   1.000
_cell.length_c   1.000
_cell.angle_alpha   90.00
_cell.angle_beta   90.00
_cell.angle_gamma   90.00
#
_symmetry.space_group_name_H-M   'P 1'
#
loop_
_entity.id
_entity.type
_entity.pdbx_description
1 polymer ?
#
loop_
_entity_poly.entity_id
_entity_poly.type
_entity_poly.pdbx_seq_one_letter_code
_entity_poly.pdbx_strand_id
1 'polypeptide(L)'
;IVVGKLADGEVSFVESFGLLTTGLYVPFAMVLPYIVSFYLVLGLLEDIGYLPRLAVLMDTIMHRLGLHGYAIIPTLLGLGCNVPAVLATRILESKRERFIAATLVSIAVPCAALQAMIFGLVGQQGGQYVAIVYGTLFVVWIILGIILNRVVRGFSPELLIEIPPYRLPPWRTVLQKLWMRTYGFLAEAIPIILGAVVVINVLYILGVFDAI
;
A
#
# COMPACT_ATOMS: atom_id res chain seq x y z
N ILE A 1 7.57 -23.24 -19.27
CA ILE A 1 8.25 -23.21 -17.95
C ILE A 1 9.08 -21.93 -17.82
N VAL A 2 10.03 -21.67 -18.71
CA VAL A 2 10.81 -20.40 -18.72
C VAL A 2 10.03 -19.26 -19.39
N VAL A 3 9.26 -19.58 -20.42
CA VAL A 3 8.30 -18.69 -21.10
C VAL A 3 6.99 -19.48 -21.13
N GLY A 4 5.87 -18.88 -20.73
CA GLY A 4 4.54 -19.48 -20.86
C GLY A 4 4.15 -19.61 -22.34
N LYS A 5 3.00 -20.22 -22.63
CA LYS A 5 2.52 -20.35 -24.02
C LYS A 5 2.24 -18.97 -24.64
N LEU A 6 2.56 -18.87 -25.93
CA LEU A 6 2.06 -17.82 -26.81
C LEU A 6 0.56 -18.04 -27.03
N ALA A 7 -0.26 -17.06 -26.66
CA ALA A 7 -1.60 -16.92 -27.21
C ALA A 7 -1.48 -15.92 -28.38
N ASP A 8 -1.82 -16.38 -29.58
CA ASP A 8 -2.06 -15.56 -30.78
C ASP A 8 -0.98 -14.53 -31.18
N GLY A 9 0.30 -14.93 -31.16
CA GLY A 9 1.36 -14.18 -31.85
C GLY A 9 1.77 -12.83 -31.24
N GLU A 10 1.13 -12.39 -30.16
CA GLU A 10 1.56 -11.23 -29.36
C GLU A 10 1.80 -11.61 -27.89
N VAL A 11 2.85 -11.04 -27.30
CA VAL A 11 3.29 -11.39 -25.96
C VAL A 11 2.38 -10.74 -24.92
N SER A 12 1.31 -11.43 -24.52
CA SER A 12 0.51 -11.03 -23.36
C SER A 12 1.27 -11.36 -22.06
N PHE A 13 2.10 -10.42 -21.63
CA PHE A 13 2.97 -10.52 -20.44
C PHE A 13 2.20 -10.70 -19.11
N VAL A 14 0.88 -10.54 -19.12
CA VAL A 14 0.01 -10.59 -17.93
C VAL A 14 -0.56 -12.00 -17.69
N GLU A 15 -0.82 -12.79 -18.74
CA GLU A 15 -1.46 -14.12 -18.63
C GLU A 15 -0.48 -15.30 -18.73
N SER A 16 0.72 -15.06 -19.27
CA SER A 16 1.68 -16.12 -19.52
C SER A 16 2.50 -16.39 -18.25
N PHE A 17 1.99 -17.26 -17.35
CA PHE A 17 2.60 -17.76 -16.08
C PHE A 17 4.02 -18.36 -16.25
N GLY A 18 4.96 -17.57 -16.76
CA GLY A 18 6.35 -17.92 -16.99
C GLY A 18 7.25 -17.31 -15.93
N LEU A 19 8.29 -18.04 -15.53
CA LEU A 19 9.22 -17.62 -14.49
C LEU A 19 9.96 -16.31 -14.84
N LEU A 20 10.31 -16.11 -16.13
CA LEU A 20 11.00 -14.91 -16.61
C LEU A 20 10.05 -13.80 -17.07
N THR A 21 8.85 -14.16 -17.53
CA THR A 21 7.82 -13.18 -17.94
C THR A 21 7.14 -12.63 -16.69
N THR A 22 6.15 -13.32 -16.12
CA THR A 22 5.38 -12.78 -14.98
C THR A 22 6.23 -12.59 -13.72
N GLY A 23 7.20 -13.48 -13.47
CA GLY A 23 8.01 -13.43 -12.25
C GLY A 23 9.00 -12.27 -12.15
N LEU A 24 9.58 -11.84 -13.28
CA LEU A 24 10.53 -10.73 -13.30
C LEU A 24 9.92 -9.44 -13.87
N TYR A 25 9.04 -9.54 -14.87
CA TYR A 25 8.44 -8.36 -15.52
C TYR A 25 7.52 -7.59 -14.57
N VAL A 26 6.67 -8.27 -13.80
CA VAL A 26 5.74 -7.59 -12.89
C VAL A 26 6.48 -6.72 -11.85
N PRO A 27 7.48 -7.23 -11.10
CA PRO A 27 8.20 -6.40 -10.13
C PRO A 27 9.02 -5.28 -10.78
N PHE A 28 9.67 -5.52 -11.92
CA PHE A 28 10.54 -4.52 -12.55
C PHE A 28 9.79 -3.49 -13.41
N ALA A 29 8.80 -3.92 -14.20
CA ALA A 29 8.10 -3.05 -15.14
C ALA A 29 6.88 -2.36 -14.52
N MET A 30 6.20 -3.00 -13.57
CA MET A 30 4.95 -2.47 -13.02
C MET A 30 5.14 -1.89 -11.60
N VAL A 31 5.82 -2.62 -10.72
CA VAL A 31 5.95 -2.24 -9.30
C VAL A 31 7.05 -1.20 -9.09
N LEU A 32 8.21 -1.36 -9.71
CA LEU A 32 9.35 -0.47 -9.51
C LEU A 32 9.08 0.99 -9.90
N PRO A 33 8.58 1.33 -11.10
CA PRO A 33 8.29 2.72 -11.43
C PRO A 33 7.20 3.32 -10.52
N TYR A 34 6.20 2.52 -10.17
CA TYR A 34 5.12 2.94 -9.28
C TYR A 34 5.66 3.29 -7.88
N ILE A 35 6.47 2.41 -7.29
CA ILE A 35 7.09 2.64 -5.98
C ILE A 35 8.04 3.83 -5.99
N VAL A 36 8.84 3.98 -7.04
CA VAL A 36 9.76 5.12 -7.19
C VAL A 36 8.99 6.43 -7.23
N SER A 37 7.96 6.53 -8.08
CA SER A 37 7.11 7.74 -8.16
C SER A 37 6.41 8.03 -6.83
N PHE A 38 5.88 7.00 -6.17
CA PHE A 38 5.19 7.14 -4.89
C PHE A 38 6.12 7.65 -3.79
N TYR A 39 7.30 7.04 -3.60
CA TYR A 39 8.26 7.50 -2.59
C TYR A 39 8.89 8.85 -2.94
N LEU A 40 8.97 9.22 -4.22
CA LEU A 40 9.41 10.55 -4.63
C LEU A 40 8.44 11.62 -4.13
N VAL A 41 7.15 11.44 -4.42
CA VAL A 41 6.09 12.35 -3.96
C VAL A 41 6.03 12.37 -2.44
N LEU A 42 6.10 11.19 -1.81
CA LEU A 42 6.07 11.09 -0.35
C LEU A 42 7.26 11.81 0.31
N GLY A 43 8.46 11.61 -0.22
CA GLY A 43 9.68 12.25 0.28
C GLY A 43 9.60 13.77 0.15
N LEU A 44 9.06 14.27 -0.96
CA LEU A 44 8.78 15.70 -1.12
C LEU A 44 7.76 16.20 -0.09
N LEU A 45 6.64 15.51 0.14
CA LEU A 45 5.62 15.91 1.11
C LEU A 45 6.13 15.87 2.56
N GLU A 46 6.93 14.86 2.90
CA GLU A 46 7.55 14.67 4.21
C GLU A 46 8.52 15.82 4.50
N ASP A 47 9.42 16.08 3.56
CA ASP A 47 10.46 17.07 3.74
C ASP A 47 9.94 18.52 3.61
N ILE A 48 8.88 18.79 2.84
CA ILE A 48 8.17 20.10 2.84
C ILE A 48 7.53 20.39 4.22
N GLY A 49 7.39 19.40 5.10
CA GLY A 49 6.68 19.56 6.37
C GLY A 49 5.16 19.65 6.19
N TYR A 50 4.63 19.10 5.08
CA TYR A 50 3.18 19.02 4.86
C TYR A 50 2.54 17.93 5.72
N LEU A 51 3.23 16.81 5.95
CA LEU A 51 2.73 15.69 6.76
C LEU A 51 2.37 16.10 8.21
N PRO A 52 3.20 16.86 8.95
CA PRO A 52 2.82 17.38 10.28
C PRO A 52 1.57 18.26 10.26
N ARG A 53 1.38 19.10 9.24
CA ARG A 53 0.19 19.97 9.13
C ARG A 53 -1.07 19.16 8.83
N LEU A 54 -0.96 18.17 7.95
CA LEU A 54 -2.05 17.22 7.65
C LEU A 54 -2.46 16.44 8.91
N ALA A 55 -1.49 16.02 9.72
CA ALA A 55 -1.74 15.33 10.98
C ALA A 55 -2.58 16.17 11.93
N VAL A 56 -2.27 17.46 12.10
CA VAL A 56 -3.05 18.39 12.95
C VAL A 56 -4.47 18.59 12.40
N LEU A 57 -4.62 18.75 11.08
CA LEU A 57 -5.93 18.96 10.46
C LEU A 57 -6.84 17.73 10.58
N MET A 58 -6.28 16.53 10.45
CA MET A 58 -7.01 15.26 10.53
C MET A 58 -7.09 14.68 11.94
N ASP A 59 -6.47 15.33 12.93
CA ASP A 59 -6.42 14.84 14.31
C ASP A 59 -7.82 14.63 14.88
N THR A 60 -8.76 15.55 14.65
CA THR A 60 -10.14 15.41 15.14
C THR A 60 -10.86 14.17 14.59
N ILE A 61 -10.60 13.79 13.33
CA ILE A 61 -11.21 12.62 12.70
C ILE A 61 -10.55 11.35 13.23
N MET A 62 -9.21 11.32 13.30
CA MET A 62 -8.47 10.19 13.86
C MET A 62 -8.83 9.94 15.32
N HIS A 63 -9.00 11.01 16.11
CA HIS A 63 -9.31 10.90 17.52
C HIS A 63 -10.69 10.28 17.77
N ARG A 64 -11.68 10.56 16.90
CA ARG A 64 -12.98 9.86 16.93
C ARG A 64 -12.86 8.36 16.67
N LEU A 65 -11.86 7.96 15.87
CA LEU A 65 -11.54 6.57 15.60
C LEU A 65 -10.60 5.96 16.67
N GLY A 66 -10.23 6.73 17.69
CA GLY A 66 -9.31 6.30 18.75
C GLY A 66 -7.84 6.24 18.35
N LEU A 67 -7.48 6.87 17.24
CA LEU A 67 -6.10 7.00 16.76
C LEU A 67 -5.60 8.43 16.95
N HIS A 68 -4.28 8.59 16.95
CA HIS A 68 -3.63 9.89 16.93
C HIS A 68 -3.58 10.46 15.50
N GLY A 69 -3.52 11.79 15.35
CA GLY A 69 -3.38 12.45 14.04
C GLY A 69 -2.21 11.94 13.20
N TYR A 70 -1.14 11.42 13.80
CA TYR A 70 -0.02 10.79 13.07
C TYR A 70 -0.40 9.50 12.33
N ALA A 71 -1.50 8.84 12.69
CA ALA A 71 -2.03 7.69 11.97
C ALA A 71 -2.57 8.05 10.57
N ILE A 72 -2.73 9.35 10.26
CA ILE A 72 -3.05 9.79 8.90
C ILE A 72 -1.92 9.46 7.92
N ILE A 73 -0.67 9.46 8.37
CA ILE A 73 0.50 9.19 7.53
C ILE A 73 0.40 7.76 6.97
N PRO A 74 0.37 6.68 7.78
CA PRO A 74 0.26 5.32 7.26
C PRO A 74 -1.03 5.07 6.46
N THR A 75 -2.16 5.68 6.84
CA THR A 75 -3.41 5.53 6.07
C THR A 75 -3.34 6.17 4.68
N LEU A 76 -2.74 7.36 4.56
CA LEU A 76 -2.47 7.99 3.28
C LEU A 76 -1.43 7.18 2.47
N LEU A 77 -0.43 6.60 3.14
CA LEU A 77 0.52 5.73 2.48
C LEU A 77 -0.14 4.47 1.90
N GLY A 78 -1.16 3.93 2.59
CA GLY A 78 -1.89 2.73 2.19
C GLY A 78 -2.59 2.87 0.84
N LEU A 79 -3.02 4.09 0.48
CA LEU A 79 -3.61 4.36 -0.83
C LEU A 79 -2.62 4.07 -1.97
N GLY A 80 -1.33 4.21 -1.73
CA GLY A 80 -0.30 3.78 -2.67
C GLY A 80 -0.04 2.28 -2.57
N CYS A 81 0.59 1.86 -1.47
CA CYS A 81 0.95 0.47 -1.24
C CYS A 81 0.80 0.10 0.24
N ASN A 82 0.15 -1.03 0.52
CA ASN A 82 -0.14 -1.48 1.88
C ASN A 82 1.12 -1.95 2.63
N VAL A 83 2.12 -2.53 1.94
CA VAL A 83 3.36 -3.01 2.56
C VAL A 83 4.13 -1.89 3.29
N PRO A 84 4.52 -0.79 2.62
CA PRO A 84 5.23 0.30 3.30
C PRO A 84 4.33 1.08 4.25
N ALA A 85 3.02 1.14 4.00
CA ALA A 85 2.06 1.76 4.90
C ALA A 85 2.00 1.04 6.26
N VAL A 86 1.96 -0.30 6.25
CA VAL A 86 2.02 -1.10 7.47
C VAL A 86 3.37 -0.93 8.17
N LEU A 87 4.48 -0.91 7.43
CA LEU A 87 5.81 -0.65 8.01
C LEU A 87 5.90 0.74 8.65
N ALA A 88 5.27 1.74 8.03
CA ALA A 88 5.22 3.11 8.55
C ALA A 88 4.42 3.21 9.86
N THR A 89 3.55 2.25 10.20
CA THR A 89 2.86 2.26 11.51
C THR A 89 3.85 2.19 12.69
N ARG A 90 5.09 1.75 12.48
CA ARG A 90 6.14 1.75 13.52
C ARG A 90 6.40 3.13 14.14
N ILE A 91 6.06 4.23 13.46
CA ILE A 91 6.19 5.58 13.99
C ILE A 91 5.21 5.87 15.14
N LEU A 92 4.09 5.14 15.24
CA LEU A 92 3.14 5.28 16.34
C LEU A 92 3.76 4.73 17.62
N GLU A 93 3.59 5.39 18.77
CA GLU A 93 4.23 4.98 20.02
C GLU A 93 3.52 3.77 20.65
N SER A 94 2.18 3.74 20.61
CA SER A 94 1.40 2.70 21.28
C SER A 94 1.20 1.47 20.40
N LYS A 95 1.35 0.28 21.00
CA LYS A 95 1.04 -1.00 20.32
C LYS A 95 -0.42 -1.07 19.87
N ARG A 96 -1.32 -0.44 20.62
CA ARG A 96 -2.74 -0.34 20.30
C ARG A 96 -2.95 0.41 18.99
N GLU A 97 -2.43 1.62 18.88
CA GLU A 97 -2.59 2.41 17.66
C GLU A 97 -1.92 1.75 16.46
N ARG A 98 -0.74 1.12 16.65
CA ARG A 98 -0.08 0.34 15.59
C ARG A 98 -1.00 -0.74 15.03
N PHE A 99 -1.66 -1.48 15.91
CA PHE A 99 -2.58 -2.55 15.51
C PHE A 99 -3.80 -1.99 14.79
N ILE A 100 -4.41 -0.91 15.30
CA ILE A 100 -5.58 -0.28 14.67
C ILE A 100 -5.22 0.31 13.30
N ALA A 101 -4.10 1.02 13.19
CA ALA A 101 -3.65 1.61 11.93
C ALA A 101 -3.31 0.52 10.89
N ALA A 102 -2.58 -0.53 11.28
CA ALA A 102 -2.22 -1.61 10.37
C ALA A 102 -3.45 -2.37 9.83
N THR A 103 -4.42 -2.64 10.69
CA THR A 103 -5.68 -3.30 10.29
C THR A 103 -6.57 -2.42 9.42
N LEU A 104 -6.70 -1.12 9.74
CA LEU A 104 -7.41 -0.15 8.90
C LEU A 104 -6.79 -0.05 7.50
N VAL A 105 -5.46 0.09 7.43
CA VAL A 105 -4.72 0.13 6.15
C VAL A 105 -4.94 -1.15 5.36
N SER A 106 -4.84 -2.31 6.02
CA SER A 106 -4.86 -3.57 5.30
C SER A 106 -6.24 -3.98 4.80
N ILE A 107 -7.32 -3.59 5.49
CA ILE A 107 -8.70 -3.99 5.15
C ILE A 107 -9.44 -2.92 4.37
N ALA A 108 -9.35 -1.66 4.79
CA ALA A 108 -10.26 -0.62 4.35
C ALA A 108 -9.64 0.37 3.34
N VAL A 109 -8.30 0.40 3.24
CA VAL A 109 -7.61 1.27 2.28
C VAL A 109 -7.28 0.49 1.01
N PRO A 110 -7.86 0.84 -0.15
CA PRO A 110 -7.50 0.19 -1.41
C PRO A 110 -6.12 0.66 -1.85
N CYS A 111 -5.17 -0.28 -2.00
CA CYS A 111 -3.88 0.03 -2.61
C CYS A 111 -4.05 0.40 -4.08
N ALA A 112 -3.03 0.99 -4.69
CA ALA A 112 -3.12 1.49 -6.06
C ALA A 112 -3.43 0.42 -7.11
N ALA A 113 -2.97 -0.82 -6.90
CA ALA A 113 -3.34 -1.94 -7.76
C ALA A 113 -4.85 -2.24 -7.68
N LEU A 114 -5.43 -2.19 -6.48
CA LEU A 114 -6.86 -2.36 -6.27
C LEU A 114 -7.66 -1.19 -6.85
N GLN A 115 -7.15 0.04 -6.70
CA GLN A 115 -7.77 1.22 -7.32
C GLN A 115 -7.78 1.10 -8.84
N ALA A 116 -6.66 0.71 -9.46
CA ALA A 116 -6.58 0.48 -10.90
C ALA A 116 -7.57 -0.60 -11.36
N MET A 117 -7.71 -1.69 -10.59
CA MET A 117 -8.70 -2.74 -10.86
C MET A 117 -10.15 -2.21 -10.74
N ILE A 118 -10.47 -1.45 -9.68
CA ILE A 118 -11.81 -0.86 -9.49
C ILE A 118 -12.14 0.08 -10.64
N PHE A 119 -11.24 0.97 -11.02
CA PHE A 119 -11.44 1.86 -12.17
C PHE A 119 -11.53 1.08 -13.49
N GLY A 120 -10.72 0.04 -13.69
CA GLY A 120 -10.72 -0.77 -14.91
C GLY A 120 -11.99 -1.59 -15.12
N LEU A 121 -12.50 -2.23 -14.06
CA LEU A 121 -13.72 -3.05 -14.13
C LEU A 121 -14.98 -2.20 -14.04
N VAL A 122 -15.04 -1.32 -13.03
CA VAL A 122 -16.25 -0.63 -12.63
C VAL A 122 -16.40 0.71 -13.34
N GLY A 123 -15.29 1.32 -13.75
CA GLY A 123 -15.32 2.59 -14.50
C GLY A 123 -16.03 2.47 -15.85
N GLN A 124 -15.97 1.30 -16.49
CA GLN A 124 -16.68 1.00 -17.75
C GLN A 124 -18.21 0.99 -17.58
N GLN A 125 -18.70 0.66 -16.38
CA GLN A 125 -20.13 0.51 -16.07
C GLN A 125 -20.77 1.83 -15.61
N GLY A 126 -19.96 2.88 -15.39
CA GLY A 126 -20.40 4.22 -15.00
C GLY A 126 -19.86 4.67 -13.64
N GLY A 127 -19.59 5.96 -13.51
CA GLY A 127 -18.98 6.54 -12.29
C GLY A 127 -19.77 6.35 -11.00
N GLN A 128 -21.08 6.07 -11.10
CA GLN A 128 -21.92 5.77 -9.94
C GLN A 128 -21.49 4.48 -9.22
N TYR A 129 -21.10 3.44 -9.94
CA TYR A 129 -20.66 2.19 -9.33
C TYR A 129 -19.31 2.35 -8.62
N VAL A 130 -18.42 3.16 -9.20
CA VAL A 130 -17.15 3.53 -8.55
C VAL A 130 -17.43 4.25 -7.23
N ALA A 131 -18.37 5.21 -7.23
CA ALA A 131 -18.78 5.92 -6.01
C ALA A 131 -19.37 4.99 -4.95
N ILE A 132 -20.14 3.97 -5.35
CA ILE A 132 -20.67 2.95 -4.43
C ILE A 132 -19.53 2.15 -3.78
N VAL A 133 -18.53 1.70 -4.56
CA VAL A 133 -17.39 0.94 -4.03
C VAL A 133 -16.56 1.79 -3.06
N TYR A 134 -16.22 3.03 -3.42
CA TYR A 134 -15.51 3.92 -2.50
C TYR A 134 -16.35 4.29 -1.28
N GLY A 135 -17.66 4.43 -1.45
CA GLY A 135 -18.60 4.67 -0.36
C GLY A 135 -18.65 3.51 0.63
N THR A 136 -18.72 2.26 0.16
CA THR A 136 -18.69 1.09 1.03
C THR A 136 -17.35 0.93 1.74
N LEU A 137 -16.23 1.15 1.04
CA LEU A 137 -14.90 1.14 1.65
C LEU A 137 -14.76 2.21 2.75
N PHE A 138 -15.27 3.41 2.51
CA PHE A 138 -15.27 4.49 3.50
C PHE A 138 -16.13 4.15 4.73
N VAL A 139 -17.31 3.56 4.51
CA VAL A 139 -18.18 3.09 5.60
C VAL A 139 -17.49 1.99 6.41
N VAL A 140 -16.87 1.01 5.74
CA VAL A 140 -16.09 -0.04 6.40
C VAL A 140 -14.95 0.57 7.20
N TRP A 141 -14.23 1.54 6.66
CA TRP A 141 -13.15 2.23 7.35
C TRP A 141 -13.61 2.89 8.66
N ILE A 142 -14.75 3.60 8.64
CA ILE A 142 -15.33 4.23 9.84
C ILE A 142 -15.79 3.16 10.85
N ILE A 143 -16.59 2.18 10.40
CA ILE A 143 -17.14 1.15 11.28
C ILE A 143 -16.02 0.36 11.94
N LEU A 144 -15.04 -0.08 11.16
CA LEU A 144 -13.91 -0.84 11.64
C LEU A 144 -13.07 -0.03 12.63
N GLY A 145 -12.83 1.26 12.35
CA GLY A 145 -12.13 2.15 13.28
C GLY A 145 -12.87 2.30 14.63
N ILE A 146 -14.19 2.48 14.61
CA ILE A 146 -15.00 2.57 15.85
C ILE A 146 -15.00 1.24 16.62
N ILE A 147 -15.17 0.11 15.92
CA ILE A 147 -15.16 -1.22 16.54
C ILE A 147 -13.80 -1.47 17.19
N LEU A 148 -12.71 -1.22 16.48
CA LEU A 148 -11.37 -1.45 17.00
C LEU A 148 -11.02 -0.50 18.15
N ASN A 149 -11.49 0.75 18.12
CA ASN A 149 -11.38 1.64 19.26
C ASN A 149 -12.06 1.04 20.50
N ARG A 150 -13.24 0.42 20.33
CA ARG A 150 -13.99 -0.15 21.46
C ARG A 150 -13.46 -1.50 21.95
N VAL A 151 -12.94 -2.32 21.03
CA VAL A 151 -12.44 -3.69 21.33
C VAL A 151 -11.02 -3.66 21.88
N VAL A 152 -10.13 -2.87 21.28
CA VAL A 152 -8.73 -2.82 21.69
C VAL A 152 -8.63 -1.86 22.88
N ARG A 153 -8.28 -2.39 24.05
CA ARG A 153 -8.04 -1.60 25.28
C ARG A 153 -6.58 -1.14 25.33
N GLY A 154 -6.34 0.14 25.63
CA GLY A 154 -4.99 0.69 25.82
C GLY A 154 -4.95 2.21 25.75
N PHE A 155 -3.97 2.83 26.41
CA PHE A 155 -3.79 4.28 26.40
C PHE A 155 -3.46 4.80 24.99
N SER A 156 -4.13 5.87 24.58
CA SER A 156 -3.68 6.74 23.49
C SER A 156 -2.80 7.81 24.15
N PRO A 157 -1.48 7.81 23.99
CA PRO A 157 -0.64 8.88 24.51
C PRO A 157 -1.00 10.18 23.78
N GLU A 158 -1.29 11.24 24.54
CA GLU A 158 -1.29 12.61 24.02
C GLU A 158 0.16 12.99 23.75
N LEU A 159 0.67 12.70 22.55
CA LEU A 159 2.00 13.15 22.20
C LEU A 159 1.92 14.63 21.81
N LEU A 160 2.49 15.49 22.65
CA LEU A 160 2.75 16.89 22.29
C LEU A 160 3.75 16.90 21.12
N ILE A 161 3.23 17.05 19.91
CA ILE A 161 4.08 17.28 18.74
C ILE A 161 4.44 18.76 18.68
N GLU A 162 5.71 19.06 18.97
CA GLU A 162 6.32 20.30 18.52
C GLU A 162 6.35 20.30 16.99
N ILE A 163 5.62 21.22 16.37
CA ILE A 163 5.52 21.32 14.91
C ILE A 163 6.92 21.67 14.36
N PRO A 164 7.58 20.79 13.59
CA PRO A 164 8.89 21.10 13.04
C PRO A 164 8.75 22.22 11.99
N PRO A 165 9.65 23.22 11.98
CA PRO A 165 9.59 24.33 11.04
C PRO A 165 9.80 23.87 9.59
N TYR A 166 9.13 24.55 8.66
CA TYR A 166 9.22 24.33 7.21
C TYR A 166 10.69 24.41 6.75
N ARG A 167 11.28 23.29 6.30
CA ARG A 167 12.64 23.24 5.78
C ARG A 167 12.63 22.63 4.40
N LEU A 168 13.10 23.38 3.40
CA LEU A 168 13.28 22.83 2.05
C LEU A 168 14.38 21.74 2.10
N PRO A 169 14.10 20.49 1.72
CA PRO A 169 15.10 19.44 1.72
C PRO A 169 16.15 19.62 0.63
N PRO A 170 17.39 19.21 0.89
CA PRO A 170 18.34 18.97 -0.18
C PRO A 170 17.90 17.76 -1.02
N TRP A 171 17.75 17.96 -2.33
CA TRP A 171 17.38 16.92 -3.32
C TRP A 171 18.23 15.64 -3.22
N ARG A 172 19.50 15.76 -2.79
CA ARG A 172 20.40 14.62 -2.58
C ARG A 172 19.92 13.67 -1.48
N THR A 173 19.36 14.21 -0.40
CA THR A 173 18.85 13.42 0.72
C THR A 173 17.53 12.74 0.36
N VAL A 174 16.67 13.41 -0.41
CA VAL A 174 15.45 12.81 -0.97
C VAL A 174 15.82 11.59 -1.83
N LEU A 175 16.75 11.76 -2.77
CA LEU A 175 17.18 10.68 -3.67
C LEU A 175 17.83 9.51 -2.94
N GLN A 176 18.67 9.77 -1.94
CA GLN A 176 19.30 8.71 -1.12
C GLN A 176 18.28 7.94 -0.28
N LYS A 177 17.31 8.63 0.35
CA LYS A 177 16.21 7.97 1.08
C LYS A 177 15.38 7.10 0.15
N LEU A 178 15.06 7.62 -1.04
CA LEU A 178 14.29 6.93 -2.06
C LEU A 178 15.01 5.68 -2.56
N TRP A 179 16.31 5.77 -2.84
CA TRP A 179 17.15 4.65 -3.24
C TRP A 179 17.21 3.57 -2.17
N MET A 180 17.47 3.93 -0.89
CA MET A 180 17.49 2.95 0.21
C MET A 180 16.14 2.27 0.40
N ARG A 181 15.03 3.03 0.40
CA ARG A 181 13.67 2.46 0.58
C ARG A 181 13.29 1.54 -0.60
N THR A 182 13.64 1.93 -1.83
CA THR A 182 13.34 1.12 -3.03
C THR A 182 14.17 -0.15 -3.07
N TYR A 183 15.48 -0.07 -2.76
CA TYR A 183 16.36 -1.22 -2.73
C TYR A 183 15.94 -2.22 -1.64
N GLY A 184 15.61 -1.73 -0.43
CA GLY A 184 15.10 -2.57 0.65
C GLY A 184 13.82 -3.32 0.26
N PHE A 185 12.85 -2.63 -0.34
CA PHE A 185 11.64 -3.27 -0.85
C PHE A 185 11.95 -4.33 -1.91
N LEU A 186 12.84 -4.01 -2.86
CA LEU A 186 13.17 -4.92 -3.96
C LEU A 186 13.88 -6.19 -3.45
N ALA A 187 14.78 -6.04 -2.46
CA ALA A 187 15.48 -7.16 -1.83
C ALA A 187 14.54 -8.11 -1.08
N GLU A 188 13.47 -7.60 -0.46
CA GLU A 188 12.46 -8.43 0.21
C GLU A 188 11.41 -9.00 -0.76
N ALA A 189 11.00 -8.24 -1.78
CA ALA A 189 9.93 -8.63 -2.69
C ALA A 189 10.37 -9.67 -3.73
N ILE A 190 11.58 -9.55 -4.29
CA ILE A 190 12.11 -10.49 -5.31
C ILE A 190 12.06 -11.95 -4.84
N PRO A 191 12.60 -12.33 -3.67
CA PRO A 191 12.62 -13.74 -3.25
C PRO A 191 11.23 -14.30 -3.02
N ILE A 192 10.30 -13.49 -2.51
CA ILE A 192 8.91 -13.90 -2.27
C ILE A 192 8.19 -14.17 -3.59
N ILE A 193 8.33 -13.26 -4.58
CA ILE A 193 7.69 -13.40 -5.89
C ILE A 193 8.27 -14.60 -6.65
N LEU A 194 9.59 -14.76 -6.67
CA LEU A 194 10.22 -15.92 -7.31
C LEU A 194 9.75 -17.24 -6.67
N GLY A 195 9.67 -17.29 -5.33
CA GLY A 195 9.14 -18.44 -4.62
C GLY A 195 7.68 -18.76 -5.01
N ALA A 196 6.81 -17.75 -5.02
CA ALA A 196 5.40 -17.91 -5.39
C ALA A 196 5.24 -18.41 -6.83
N VAL A 197 5.99 -17.87 -7.78
CA VAL A 197 5.93 -18.28 -9.19
C VAL A 197 6.42 -19.72 -9.38
N VAL A 198 7.46 -20.14 -8.66
CA VAL A 198 7.92 -21.54 -8.66
C VAL A 198 6.82 -22.46 -8.13
N VAL A 199 6.20 -22.13 -7.00
CA VAL A 199 5.11 -22.93 -6.40
C VAL A 199 3.92 -23.05 -7.35
N ILE A 200 3.50 -21.95 -7.99
CA ILE A 200 2.41 -21.95 -8.96
C ILE A 200 2.77 -22.80 -10.18
N ASN A 201 4.00 -22.72 -10.70
CA ASN A 201 4.43 -23.55 -11.84
C ASN A 201 4.42 -25.04 -11.49
N VAL A 202 4.87 -25.39 -10.28
CA VAL A 202 4.85 -26.78 -9.79
C VAL A 202 3.40 -27.28 -9.66
N LEU A 203 2.50 -26.48 -9.08
CA LEU A 203 1.08 -26.82 -8.98
C LEU A 203 0.42 -26.98 -10.36
N TYR A 204 0.79 -26.14 -11.33
CA TYR A 204 0.29 -26.19 -12.69
C TYR A 204 0.77 -27.45 -13.42
N ILE A 205 2.03 -27.85 -13.26
CA ILE A 205 2.57 -29.09 -13.84
C ILE A 205 1.93 -30.34 -13.21
N LEU A 206 1.56 -30.27 -11.93
CA LEU A 206 0.86 -31.35 -11.21
C LEU A 206 -0.62 -31.50 -11.61
N GLY A 207 -1.15 -30.68 -12.53
CA GLY A 207 -2.51 -30.83 -13.07
C GLY A 207 -3.63 -30.55 -12.05
N VAL A 208 -3.32 -29.89 -10.93
CA VAL A 208 -4.29 -29.63 -9.86
C VAL A 208 -5.43 -28.71 -10.33
N PHE A 209 -5.17 -27.85 -11.31
CA PHE A 209 -6.19 -26.97 -11.90
C PHE A 209 -7.13 -27.67 -12.89
N ASP A 210 -6.79 -28.85 -13.41
CA ASP A 210 -7.69 -29.67 -14.26
C ASP A 210 -8.61 -30.59 -13.42
N ALA A 211 -8.37 -30.68 -12.11
CA ALA A 211 -9.13 -31.52 -11.17
C ALA A 211 -10.22 -30.76 -10.39
N ILE A 212 -10.34 -29.43 -10.57
CA ILE A 212 -11.34 -28.56 -9.92
C ILE A 212 -12.29 -27.99 -10.95
#